data_AF-A0A7V1JER4-F1
#
_entry.id   AF-A0A7V1JER4-F1
#
_cell.length_a   1.000
_cell.length_b   1.000
_cell.length_c   1.000
_cell.angle_alpha   90.00
_cell.angle_beta   90.00
_cell.angle_gamma   90.00
#
_symmetry.space_group_name_H-M   'P 1'
#
loop_
_entity.id
_entity.type
_entity.pdbx_description
1 polymer ?
#
loop_
_entity_poly.entity_id
_entity_poly.type
_entity_poly.pdbx_seq_one_letter_code
_entity_poly.pdbx_strand_id
1 'polypeptide(L)' 'MKKGNITDKHCYEIEANKAFDEINPDYCGILIIPGEKAPAAIRKDEKALEIAKSFFEKEKPVAAICHVPQILVTARPA' A
#
# COMPACT_ATOMS: atom_id res chain seq x y z
N MET A 1 3.52 -2.25 8.55
CA MET A 1 2.58 -3.40 8.68
C MET A 1 3.38 -4.69 8.80
N LYS A 2 2.98 -5.61 9.69
CA LYS A 2 3.71 -6.86 9.98
C LYS A 2 3.20 -8.02 9.13
N LYS A 3 4.06 -9.02 8.91
CA LYS A 3 3.71 -10.32 8.34
C LYS A 3 2.67 -11.03 9.22
N GLY A 4 1.73 -11.76 8.63
CA GLY A 4 0.71 -12.55 9.35
C GLY A 4 -0.69 -12.43 8.76
N ASN A 5 -1.67 -13.04 9.44
CA ASN A 5 -3.06 -13.05 8.97
C ASN A 5 -3.75 -11.70 9.20
N ILE A 6 -4.46 -11.24 8.17
CA ILE A 6 -5.26 -10.04 8.17
C ILE A 6 -6.70 -10.45 7.88
N THR A 7 -7.61 -10.07 8.76
CA THR A 7 -9.05 -10.34 8.60
C THR A 7 -9.76 -9.09 8.08
N ASP A 8 -10.55 -9.24 7.03
CA ASP A 8 -11.39 -8.16 6.51
C ASP A 8 -12.73 -8.04 7.26
N LYS A 9 -13.54 -7.03 6.90
CA LYS A 9 -14.86 -6.81 7.52
C LYS A 9 -15.90 -7.91 7.22
N HIS A 10 -15.63 -8.76 6.25
CA HIS A 10 -16.46 -9.89 5.82
C HIS A 10 -15.94 -11.23 6.35
N CYS A 11 -14.99 -11.20 7.30
CA CYS A 11 -14.34 -12.36 7.90
C CYS A 11 -13.51 -13.21 6.93
N TYR A 12 -13.05 -12.63 5.82
CA TYR A 12 -12.02 -13.25 5.00
C TYR A 12 -10.66 -13.07 5.67
N GLU A 13 -9.92 -14.17 5.83
CA GLU A 13 -8.53 -14.14 6.26
C GLU A 13 -7.61 -14.21 5.06
N ILE A 14 -6.67 -13.27 5.00
CA ILE A 14 -5.62 -13.23 3.99
C ILE A 14 -4.28 -13.17 4.73
N GLU A 15 -3.34 -14.02 4.32
CA GLU A 15 -1.98 -13.97 4.85
C GLU A 15 -1.17 -12.87 4.15
N ALA A 16 -0.65 -11.91 4.93
CA ALA A 16 0.41 -11.03 4.47
C ALA A 16 1.73 -11.80 4.44
N ASN A 17 2.18 -12.11 3.23
CA ASN A 17 3.40 -12.86 2.94
C ASN A 17 4.71 -12.11 3.26
N LYS A 18 4.69 -10.76 3.28
CA LYS A 18 5.83 -9.91 3.64
C LYS A 18 5.40 -8.71 4.49
N ALA A 19 6.25 -8.30 5.43
CA ALA A 19 6.17 -7.01 6.10
C ALA A 19 6.68 -5.89 5.17
N PHE A 20 6.30 -4.63 5.44
CA PHE A 20 6.76 -3.50 4.62
C PHE A 20 8.27 -3.33 4.61
N ASP A 21 8.95 -3.62 5.72
CA ASP A 21 10.42 -3.56 5.82
C ASP A 21 11.14 -4.59 4.93
N GLU A 22 10.42 -5.62 4.47
CA GLU A 22 10.96 -6.69 3.62
C GLU A 22 10.69 -6.45 2.13
N ILE A 23 10.03 -5.35 1.78
CA ILE A 23 9.67 -5.00 0.40
C ILE A 23 10.76 -4.12 -0.20
N ASN A 24 11.35 -4.60 -1.31
CA ASN A 24 12.11 -3.75 -2.22
C ASN A 24 11.20 -3.40 -3.43
N PRO A 25 10.81 -2.12 -3.61
CA PRO A 25 9.94 -1.67 -4.70
C PRO A 25 10.46 -1.97 -6.11
N ASP A 26 11.77 -2.20 -6.26
CA ASP A 26 12.38 -2.45 -7.57
C ASP A 26 12.01 -3.79 -8.17
N TYR A 27 11.76 -4.79 -7.32
CA TYR A 27 11.31 -6.10 -7.75
C TYR A 27 9.80 -6.19 -8.00
N CYS A 28 9.06 -5.11 -7.77
CA CYS A 28 7.62 -5.06 -7.95
C CYS A 28 7.26 -4.32 -9.25
N GLY A 29 6.39 -4.93 -10.07
CA GLY A 29 5.93 -4.38 -11.35
C GLY A 29 4.68 -3.49 -11.27
N ILE A 30 3.85 -3.67 -10.25
CA ILE A 30 2.63 -2.87 -10.00
C ILE A 30 2.39 -2.73 -8.50
N LEU A 31 1.87 -1.58 -8.08
CA LEU A 31 1.37 -1.35 -6.73
C LEU A 31 -0.16 -1.33 -6.76
N ILE A 32 -0.79 -2.20 -5.99
CA ILE A 32 -2.26 -2.26 -5.84
C ILE A 32 -2.61 -1.85 -4.41
N ILE A 33 -3.44 -0.81 -4.28
CA ILE A 33 -3.91 -0.32 -3.00
C ILE A 33 -5.43 -0.57 -2.92
N PRO A 34 -5.86 -1.66 -2.26
CA PRO A 34 -7.27 -1.91 -2.01
C PRO A 34 -7.82 -0.88 -1.01
N GLY A 35 -9.04 -0.41 -1.24
CA GLY A 35 -9.76 0.40 -0.26
C GLY A 35 -10.39 -0.47 0.82
N GLU A 36 -10.59 0.10 2.01
CA GLU A 36 -11.32 -0.44 3.18
C GLU A 36 -11.02 0.52 4.37
N LYS A 37 -11.09 0.08 5.65
CA LYS A 37 -10.49 0.81 6.79
C LYS A 37 -8.95 0.78 6.83
N ALA A 38 -8.31 -0.16 6.12
CA ALA A 38 -6.86 -0.36 6.11
C ALA A 38 -6.02 0.86 5.63
N PRO A 39 -6.41 1.61 4.59
CA PRO A 39 -5.65 2.77 4.10
C PRO A 39 -5.43 3.87 5.16
N ALA A 40 -6.34 4.03 6.13
CA ALA A 40 -6.22 5.03 7.19
C ALA A 40 -5.08 4.72 8.18
N ALA A 41 -4.77 3.44 8.38
CA ALA A 41 -3.65 2.98 9.19
C ALA A 41 -2.34 2.98 8.37
N ILE A 42 -2.41 2.52 7.13
CA ILE A 42 -1.24 2.38 6.23
C ILE A 42 -0.65 3.73 5.84
N ARG A 43 -1.48 4.78 5.65
CA ARG A 43 -1.01 6.12 5.26
C ARG A 43 -0.11 6.81 6.30
N LYS A 44 -0.05 6.30 7.54
CA LYS A 44 0.82 6.82 8.61
C LYS A 44 2.13 6.04 8.74
N ASP A 45 2.27 4.94 8.02
CA ASP A 45 3.46 4.09 8.05
C ASP A 45 4.47 4.63 7.03
N GLU A 46 5.62 5.10 7.52
CA GLU A 46 6.65 5.75 6.69
C GLU A 46 7.15 4.83 5.57
N LYS A 47 7.26 3.52 5.83
CA LYS A 47 7.70 2.53 4.84
C LYS A 47 6.68 2.34 3.74
N ALA A 48 5.40 2.33 4.08
CA ALA A 48 4.33 2.28 3.07
C ALA A 48 4.36 3.52 2.15
N LEU A 49 4.65 4.70 2.71
CA LEU A 49 4.81 5.93 1.93
C LEU A 49 6.06 5.90 1.04
N GLU A 50 7.19 5.41 1.53
CA GLU A 50 8.41 5.22 0.73
C GLU A 50 8.17 4.30 -0.47
N ILE A 51 7.50 3.16 -0.25
CA ILE A 51 7.13 2.24 -1.32
C ILE A 51 6.26 2.96 -2.35
N ALA A 52 5.19 3.63 -1.91
CA ALA A 52 4.30 4.35 -2.82
C ALA A 52 5.02 5.43 -3.63
N LYS A 53 5.88 6.24 -2.98
CA LYS A 53 6.71 7.26 -3.65
C LYS A 53 7.62 6.66 -4.70
N SER A 54 8.30 5.56 -4.40
CA SER A 54 9.18 4.89 -5.37
C SER A 54 8.43 4.44 -6.63
N PHE A 55 7.15 4.10 -6.54
CA PHE A 55 6.35 3.77 -7.72
C PHE A 55 6.02 5.01 -8.55
N PHE A 56 5.67 6.12 -7.91
CA PHE A 56 5.41 7.39 -8.60
C PHE A 56 6.66 7.96 -9.26
N GLU A 57 7.79 7.99 -8.55
CA GLU A 57 9.06 8.51 -9.08
C GLU A 57 9.59 7.70 -10.27
N LYS A 58 9.30 6.40 -10.30
CA LYS A 58 9.70 5.49 -11.38
C LYS A 58 8.63 5.30 -12.45
N GLU A 59 7.56 6.11 -12.39
CA GLU A 59 6.41 6.06 -13.30
C GLU A 59 5.83 4.63 -13.44
N LYS A 60 5.93 3.84 -12.37
CA LYS A 60 5.41 2.47 -12.34
C LYS A 60 3.89 2.49 -12.15
N PRO A 61 3.17 1.51 -12.71
CA PRO A 61 1.72 1.41 -12.54
C PRO A 61 1.29 1.35 -11.06
N VAL A 62 0.34 2.21 -10.70
CA VAL A 62 -0.35 2.21 -9.40
C VAL A 62 -1.84 2.10 -9.63
N ALA A 63 -2.46 1.04 -9.10
CA ALA A 63 -3.90 0.83 -9.13
C ALA A 63 -4.48 1.02 -7.72
N ALA A 64 -5.46 1.89 -7.59
CA ALA A 64 -6.09 2.22 -6.32
C ALA A 64 -7.60 2.17 -6.47
N ILE A 65 -8.31 1.51 -5.54
CA ILE A 65 -9.75 1.29 -5.66
C ILE A 65 -10.51 1.71 -4.40
N CYS A 66 -11.75 2.21 -4.56
CA CYS A 66 -12.66 2.66 -3.51
C CYS A 66 -12.23 4.00 -2.85
N HIS A 67 -11.89 4.07 -1.56
CA HIS A 67 -11.64 5.34 -0.84
C HIS A 67 -10.17 5.81 -0.81
N VAL A 68 -9.32 5.25 -1.67
CA VAL A 68 -7.86 5.46 -1.70
C VAL A 68 -7.36 6.78 -2.35
N PRO A 69 -8.14 7.63 -3.06
CA PRO A 69 -7.62 8.88 -3.60
C PRO A 69 -6.93 9.80 -2.57
N GLN A 70 -7.22 9.64 -1.27
CA GLN A 70 -6.52 10.38 -0.20
C GLN A 70 -5.03 10.05 -0.06
N ILE A 71 -4.60 8.80 -0.34
CA ILE A 71 -3.18 8.44 -0.34
C ILE A 71 -2.49 9.05 -1.57
N LEU A 72 -3.14 8.97 -2.73
CA LEU A 72 -2.61 9.54 -3.98
C LEU A 72 -2.46 11.07 -3.87
N VAL A 73 -3.40 11.76 -3.21
CA VAL A 73 -3.33 13.20 -2.94
C VAL A 73 -2.17 13.54 -2.00
N THR A 74 -1.87 12.69 -1.01
CA THR A 74 -0.75 12.92 -0.06
C THR A 74 0.62 12.58 -0.67
N ALA A 75 0.65 11.65 -1.64
CA ALA A 75 1.87 11.19 -2.29
C ALA A 75 2.29 12.04 -3.51
N ARG A 76 1.47 13.02 -3.91
CA ARG A 76 1.77 13.86 -5.08
C ARG A 76 2.96 14.78 -4.76
N PRO A 77 4.03 14.78 -5.57
CA PRO A 77 5.05 15.83 -5.47
C PRO A 77 4.41 17.20 -5.77
N ALA A 78 4.95 18.25 -5.16
CA ALA A 78 4.62 19.62 -5.52
C ALA A 78 5.00 19.92 -6.98
#